data_AF-E9GJL6-F1
#
_entry.id   AF-E9GJL6-F1
#
_cell.length_a   1.000
_cell.length_b   1.000
_cell.length_c   1.000
_cell.angle_alpha   90.00
_cell.angle_beta   90.00
_cell.angle_gamma   90.00
#
_symmetry.space_group_name_H-M   'P 1'
#
loop_
_entity.id
_entity.type
_entity.pdbx_description
1 polymer ?
#
loop_
_entity_poly.entity_id
_entity_poly.type
_entity_poly.pdbx_seq_one_letter_code
_entity_poly.pdbx_strand_id
1 'polypeptide(L)'
;MVLYDLFNFITGQVRSAAIVLSFETDQGYETTYSVQGDPFVARYHTVDNFVDNNKREAATIYLNHLIDLGVVIMNGLMITTGPNFQQYVQRLDLGRWGHYNVHNARCSVENHLGRGNFLFLETGGPGRFHCTLQYPRYGQDKTCVTKVEGRKKDARNLAFMEFAQQLFAARKIPAALARH
;
A
#
# COMPACT_ATOMS: atom_id res chain seq x y z
N MET A 1 -7.98 -22.54 -7.16
CA MET A 1 -6.59 -22.89 -7.49
C MET A 1 -5.71 -21.64 -7.53
N VAL A 2 -5.87 -20.75 -8.52
CA VAL A 2 -5.07 -19.50 -8.69
C VAL A 2 -4.90 -18.65 -7.41
N LEU A 3 -5.94 -18.49 -6.60
CA LEU A 3 -5.88 -17.65 -5.39
C LEU A 3 -5.02 -18.25 -4.26
N TYR A 4 -5.00 -19.58 -4.16
CA TYR A 4 -4.18 -20.30 -3.19
C TYR A 4 -2.70 -20.27 -3.59
N ASP A 5 -2.43 -20.42 -4.89
CA ASP A 5 -1.07 -20.33 -5.43
C ASP A 5 -0.50 -18.92 -5.31
N LEU A 6 -1.33 -17.88 -5.54
CA LEU A 6 -0.95 -16.50 -5.27
C LEU A 6 -0.65 -16.26 -3.79
N PHE A 7 -1.47 -16.80 -2.88
CA PHE A 7 -1.24 -16.65 -1.44
C PHE A 7 0.07 -17.33 -1.00
N ASN A 8 0.31 -18.56 -1.46
CA ASN A 8 1.57 -19.27 -1.21
C ASN A 8 2.78 -18.55 -1.81
N PHE A 9 2.61 -17.94 -2.99
CA PHE A 9 3.65 -17.12 -3.61
C PHE A 9 3.97 -15.89 -2.75
N ILE A 10 2.95 -15.12 -2.36
CA ILE A 10 3.15 -13.88 -1.58
C ILE A 10 3.71 -14.17 -0.18
N THR A 11 3.17 -15.17 0.52
CA THR A 11 3.59 -15.51 1.89
C THR A 11 4.89 -16.32 1.93
N GLY A 12 5.04 -17.31 1.05
CA GLY A 12 6.15 -18.26 1.06
C GLY A 12 7.38 -17.79 0.28
N GLN A 13 7.16 -17.19 -0.91
CA GLN A 13 8.26 -16.78 -1.79
C GLN A 13 8.64 -15.32 -1.57
N VAL A 14 7.65 -14.45 -1.43
CA VAL A 14 7.85 -13.01 -1.30
C VAL A 14 8.00 -12.56 0.17
N ARG A 15 7.60 -13.39 1.14
CA ARG A 15 7.66 -13.11 2.59
C ARG A 15 6.94 -11.83 3.01
N SER A 16 5.96 -11.37 2.23
CA SER A 16 5.12 -10.22 2.57
C SER A 16 3.69 -10.68 2.75
N ALA A 17 2.93 -10.00 3.61
CA ALA A 17 1.52 -10.30 3.81
C ALA A 17 0.68 -9.54 2.79
N ALA A 18 -0.21 -10.26 2.10
CA ALA A 18 -1.28 -9.63 1.35
C ALA A 18 -2.38 -9.15 2.29
N ILE A 19 -2.84 -7.93 2.06
CA ILE A 19 -3.96 -7.32 2.77
C ILE A 19 -5.12 -7.21 1.79
N VAL A 20 -6.23 -7.86 2.13
CA VAL A 20 -7.46 -7.83 1.35
C VAL A 20 -8.56 -7.15 2.18
N LEU A 21 -9.09 -6.03 1.68
CA LEU A 21 -10.16 -5.29 2.34
C LEU A 21 -11.35 -5.15 1.42
N SER A 22 -12.53 -5.52 1.90
CA SER A 22 -13.80 -5.30 1.20
C SER A 22 -14.65 -4.33 2.02
N PHE A 23 -15.28 -3.37 1.36
CA PHE A 23 -16.16 -2.39 1.99
C PHE A 23 -17.25 -1.92 1.05
N GLU A 24 -18.36 -1.48 1.64
CA GLU A 24 -19.49 -0.89 0.94
C GLU A 24 -19.18 0.58 0.58
N THR A 25 -19.70 1.00 -0.57
CA THR A 25 -19.58 2.31 -1.18
C THR A 25 -20.94 2.77 -1.67
N ASP A 26 -21.10 4.04 -2.02
CA ASP A 26 -22.36 4.60 -2.51
C ASP A 26 -22.84 3.95 -3.83
N GLN A 27 -21.97 3.22 -4.53
CA GLN A 27 -22.24 2.60 -5.84
C GLN A 27 -22.12 1.06 -5.83
N GLY A 28 -22.01 0.44 -4.65
CA GLY A 28 -21.85 -1.00 -4.50
C GLY A 28 -20.72 -1.36 -3.54
N TYR A 29 -19.90 -2.35 -3.89
CA TYR A 29 -18.82 -2.87 -3.06
C TYR A 29 -17.47 -2.72 -3.74
N GLU A 30 -16.50 -2.21 -3.01
CA GLU A 30 -15.11 -2.16 -3.43
C GLU A 30 -14.30 -3.20 -2.64
N THR A 31 -13.54 -4.02 -3.36
CA THR A 31 -12.56 -4.93 -2.77
C THR A 31 -11.17 -4.56 -3.25
N THR A 32 -10.26 -4.42 -2.30
CA THR A 32 -8.87 -4.03 -2.53
C THR A 32 -7.94 -5.18 -2.16
N TYR A 33 -6.88 -5.36 -2.95
CA TYR A 33 -5.78 -6.28 -2.67
C TYR A 33 -4.47 -5.49 -2.75
N SER A 34 -3.67 -5.58 -1.70
CA SER A 34 -2.39 -4.88 -1.60
C SER A 34 -1.35 -5.74 -0.91
N VAL A 35 -0.08 -5.54 -1.24
CA VAL A 35 1.05 -6.18 -0.57
C VAL A 35 1.89 -5.09 0.06
N GLN A 36 2.28 -5.30 1.31
CA GLN A 36 3.08 -4.32 2.02
C GLN A 36 4.43 -4.13 1.32
N GLY A 37 4.76 -2.87 1.01
CA GLY A 37 5.95 -2.49 0.23
C GLY A 37 5.70 -2.31 -1.26
N ASP A 38 4.56 -2.76 -1.78
CA ASP A 38 4.15 -2.51 -3.16
C ASP A 38 3.29 -1.24 -3.25
N PRO A 39 3.64 -0.23 -4.07
CA PRO A 39 2.79 0.92 -4.31
C PRO A 39 1.49 0.59 -5.07
N PHE A 40 1.42 -0.57 -5.74
CA PHE A 40 0.23 -0.98 -6.47
C PHE A 40 -0.85 -1.55 -5.53
N VAL A 41 -2.07 -1.04 -5.69
CA VAL A 41 -3.27 -1.54 -5.02
C VAL A 41 -4.25 -1.97 -6.09
N ALA A 42 -4.54 -3.26 -6.16
CA ALA A 42 -5.58 -3.78 -7.03
C ALA A 42 -6.95 -3.43 -6.43
N ARG A 43 -7.83 -2.85 -7.24
CA ARG A 43 -9.19 -2.46 -6.84
C ARG A 43 -10.20 -3.11 -7.76
N TYR A 44 -11.18 -3.80 -7.19
CA TYR A 44 -12.31 -4.37 -7.90
C TYR A 44 -13.60 -3.76 -7.37
N HIS A 45 -14.43 -3.24 -8.27
CA HIS A 45 -15.71 -2.61 -7.94
C HIS A 45 -16.86 -3.41 -8.58
N THR A 46 -17.89 -3.68 -7.81
CA THR A 46 -19.10 -4.37 -8.29
C THR A 46 -20.33 -3.91 -7.52
N VAL A 47 -21.52 -4.07 -8.10
CA VAL A 47 -22.80 -3.83 -7.41
C VAL A 47 -23.19 -4.97 -6.47
N ASP A 48 -22.64 -6.17 -6.68
CA ASP A 48 -23.02 -7.38 -5.95
C ASP A 48 -22.06 -7.71 -4.79
N ASN A 49 -22.62 -8.07 -3.63
CA ASN A 49 -21.82 -8.42 -2.44
C ASN A 49 -21.35 -9.89 -2.40
N PHE A 50 -20.80 -10.41 -3.49
CA PHE A 50 -20.21 -11.74 -3.48
C PHE A 50 -18.77 -11.69 -2.98
N VAL A 51 -18.60 -11.58 -1.66
CA VAL A 51 -17.29 -11.35 -1.00
C VAL A 51 -16.17 -12.23 -1.55
N ASP A 52 -16.39 -13.54 -1.70
CA ASP A 52 -15.34 -14.46 -2.17
C ASP A 52 -14.99 -14.26 -3.65
N ASN A 53 -15.99 -13.96 -4.49
CA ASN A 53 -15.73 -13.60 -5.90
C ASN A 53 -15.04 -12.25 -6.00
N ASN A 54 -15.46 -11.26 -5.22
CA ASN A 54 -14.87 -9.92 -5.24
C ASN A 54 -13.39 -9.95 -4.81
N LYS A 55 -13.07 -10.76 -3.80
CA LYS A 55 -11.67 -11.04 -3.41
C LYS A 55 -10.90 -11.74 -4.52
N ARG A 56 -11.54 -12.66 -5.24
CA ARG A 56 -10.93 -13.35 -6.39
C ARG A 56 -10.61 -12.41 -7.53
N GLU A 57 -11.51 -11.51 -7.87
CA GLU A 57 -11.29 -10.53 -8.92
C GLU A 57 -10.17 -9.54 -8.53
N ALA A 58 -10.20 -9.01 -7.30
CA ALA A 58 -9.12 -8.15 -6.80
C ALA A 58 -7.74 -8.85 -6.79
N ALA A 59 -7.69 -10.12 -6.37
CA ALA A 59 -6.48 -10.93 -6.42
C ALA A 59 -6.01 -11.19 -7.86
N THR A 60 -6.93 -11.38 -8.81
CA THR A 60 -6.61 -11.60 -10.22
C THR A 60 -6.03 -10.34 -10.87
N ILE A 61 -6.59 -9.16 -10.56
CA ILE A 61 -6.02 -7.87 -10.98
C ILE A 61 -4.59 -7.72 -10.45
N TYR A 62 -4.35 -8.09 -9.18
CA TYR A 62 -3.02 -8.03 -8.60
C TYR A 62 -2.05 -9.03 -9.25
N LEU A 63 -2.50 -10.24 -9.56
CA LEU A 63 -1.69 -11.23 -10.28
C LEU A 63 -1.29 -10.73 -11.67
N ASN A 64 -2.21 -10.11 -12.42
CA ASN A 64 -1.91 -9.52 -13.73
C ASN A 64 -0.82 -8.44 -13.62
N HIS A 65 -0.88 -7.60 -12.57
CA HIS A 65 0.19 -6.64 -12.30
C HIS A 65 1.56 -7.31 -12.10
N LEU A 66 1.63 -8.42 -11.37
CA LEU A 66 2.88 -9.17 -11.19
C LEU A 66 3.39 -9.80 -12.50
N ILE A 67 2.48 -10.23 -13.38
CA ILE A 67 2.82 -10.75 -14.70
C ILE A 67 3.38 -9.63 -15.59
N ASP A 68 2.72 -8.47 -15.60
CA ASP A 68 3.16 -7.29 -16.37
C ASP A 68 4.55 -6.80 -15.92
N LEU A 69 4.83 -6.91 -14.62
CA LEU A 69 6.15 -6.61 -14.06
C LEU A 69 7.19 -7.71 -14.32
N GLY A 70 6.83 -8.84 -14.93
CA GLY A 70 7.73 -9.99 -15.13
C GLY A 70 8.16 -10.67 -13.83
N VAL A 71 7.41 -10.46 -12.75
CA VAL A 71 7.64 -11.05 -11.41
C VAL A 71 7.08 -12.46 -11.36
N VAL A 72 5.97 -12.68 -12.09
CA VAL A 72 5.27 -13.95 -12.19
C VAL A 72 5.16 -14.37 -13.66
N ILE A 73 5.27 -15.67 -13.91
CA ILE A 73 4.92 -16.28 -15.20
C ILE A 73 3.80 -17.29 -14.93
N MET A 74 2.72 -17.19 -15.72
CA MET A 74 1.66 -18.20 -15.73
C MET A 74 1.96 -19.26 -16.79
N ASN A 75 2.12 -20.50 -16.35
CA ASN A 75 2.25 -21.66 -17.23
C ASN A 75 1.00 -22.54 -17.05
N GLY A 76 -0.02 -22.28 -17.86
CA GLY A 76 -1.34 -22.89 -17.71
C GLY A 76 -1.99 -22.46 -16.40
N LEU A 77 -2.19 -23.40 -15.48
CA LEU A 77 -2.80 -23.14 -14.16
C LEU A 77 -1.77 -22.91 -13.04
N MET A 78 -0.46 -22.99 -13.34
CA MET A 78 0.60 -22.83 -12.34
C MET A 78 1.22 -21.43 -12.38
N ILE A 79 1.41 -20.85 -11.19
CA ILE A 79 2.13 -19.60 -10.95
C ILE A 79 3.59 -19.94 -10.67
N THR A 80 4.51 -19.39 -11.45
CA THR A 80 5.97 -19.56 -11.27
C THR A 80 6.68 -18.21 -11.18
N THR A 81 7.90 -18.20 -10.63
CA THR A 81 8.71 -16.99 -10.52
C THR A 81 9.21 -16.54 -11.91
N GLY A 82 9.04 -15.25 -12.19
CA GLY A 82 9.59 -14.61 -13.37
C GLY A 82 11.00 -14.04 -13.15
N PRO A 83 11.66 -13.55 -14.22
CA PRO A 83 13.02 -13.02 -14.15
C PRO A 83 13.17 -11.82 -13.20
N ASN A 84 12.12 -11.02 -13.00
CA ASN A 84 12.17 -9.83 -12.15
C ASN A 84 11.85 -10.13 -10.68
N PHE A 85 11.66 -11.40 -10.33
CA PHE A 85 11.26 -11.81 -8.98
C PHE A 85 12.20 -11.30 -7.88
N GLN A 86 13.51 -11.50 -8.03
CA GLN A 86 14.48 -11.08 -7.00
C GLN A 86 14.48 -9.55 -6.80
N GLN A 87 14.37 -8.79 -7.89
CA GLN A 87 14.28 -7.33 -7.83
C GLN A 87 12.97 -6.89 -7.15
N TYR A 88 11.88 -7.59 -7.39
CA TYR A 88 10.60 -7.33 -6.74
C TYR A 88 10.66 -7.60 -5.23
N VAL A 89 11.19 -8.75 -4.79
CA VAL A 89 11.38 -9.05 -3.36
C VAL A 89 12.24 -7.99 -2.68
N GLN A 90 13.35 -7.57 -3.31
CA GLN A 90 14.19 -6.49 -2.78
C GLN A 90 13.47 -5.14 -2.69
N ARG A 91 12.51 -4.86 -3.58
CA ARG A 91 11.70 -3.63 -3.50
C ARG A 91 10.68 -3.66 -2.37
N LEU A 92 10.20 -4.85 -2.02
CA LEU A 92 9.28 -5.07 -0.92
C LEU A 92 9.95 -5.06 0.44
N ASP A 93 11.29 -5.15 0.49
CA ASP A 93 12.03 -4.97 1.73
C ASP A 93 11.75 -3.58 2.30
N LEU A 94 10.91 -3.56 3.33
CA LEU A 94 10.53 -2.36 4.04
C LEU A 94 11.72 -1.69 4.71
N GLY A 95 12.85 -2.39 4.91
CA GLY A 95 14.09 -1.78 5.39
C GLY A 95 14.54 -0.60 4.53
N ARG A 96 14.37 -0.71 3.19
CA ARG A 96 14.64 0.41 2.27
C ARG A 96 13.70 1.61 2.50
N TRP A 97 12.52 1.34 3.05
CA TRP A 97 11.47 2.31 3.32
C TRP A 97 11.39 2.67 4.82
N GLY A 98 12.41 2.34 5.61
CA GLY A 98 12.47 2.65 7.03
C GLY A 98 11.45 1.88 7.87
N HIS A 99 11.01 0.70 7.43
CA HIS A 99 10.02 -0.15 8.09
C HIS A 99 8.64 0.51 8.30
N TYR A 100 8.35 1.57 7.56
CA TYR A 100 7.09 2.31 7.66
C TYR A 100 5.94 1.63 6.92
N ASN A 101 4.81 1.50 7.61
CA ASN A 101 3.57 0.93 7.10
C ASN A 101 2.34 1.70 7.61
N VAL A 102 1.16 1.36 7.11
CA VAL A 102 -0.11 2.03 7.46
C VAL A 102 -0.46 1.98 8.96
N HIS A 103 0.12 1.07 9.74
CA HIS A 103 -0.14 0.92 11.17
C HIS A 103 0.82 1.74 12.05
N ASN A 104 2.09 1.86 11.66
CA ASN A 104 3.11 2.54 12.48
C ASN A 104 3.45 3.96 12.01
N ALA A 105 3.26 4.29 10.72
CA ALA A 105 3.82 5.49 10.12
C ALA A 105 3.32 6.78 10.78
N ARG A 106 2.01 6.85 11.06
CA ARG A 106 1.42 8.02 11.74
C ARG A 106 2.05 8.26 13.10
N CYS A 107 2.06 7.25 13.96
CA CYS A 107 2.62 7.36 15.30
C CYS A 107 4.09 7.73 15.23
N SER A 108 4.85 7.14 14.32
CA SER A 108 6.26 7.47 14.16
C SER A 108 6.50 8.91 13.70
N VAL A 109 5.76 9.40 12.70
CA VAL A 109 5.87 10.80 12.24
C VAL A 109 5.50 11.76 13.36
N GLU A 110 4.37 11.53 14.04
CA GLU A 110 3.93 12.39 15.14
C GLU A 110 4.92 12.38 16.32
N ASN A 111 5.53 11.23 16.64
CA ASN A 111 6.50 11.12 17.74
C ASN A 111 7.84 11.78 17.42
N HIS A 112 8.34 11.67 16.19
CA HIS A 112 9.67 12.19 15.84
C HIS A 112 9.63 13.67 15.44
N LEU A 113 8.62 14.08 14.66
CA LEU A 113 8.51 15.46 14.23
C LEU A 113 7.71 16.32 15.21
N GLY A 114 6.74 15.76 15.94
CA GLY A 114 5.75 16.54 16.70
C GLY A 114 4.63 17.06 15.80
N ARG A 115 3.39 17.02 16.30
CA ARG A 115 2.16 17.35 15.52
C ARG A 115 2.12 18.77 14.92
N GLY A 116 2.88 19.71 15.46
CA GLY A 116 2.92 21.10 14.99
C GLY A 116 3.95 21.39 13.89
N ASN A 117 4.84 20.43 13.59
CA ASN A 117 6.01 20.68 12.74
C ASN A 117 5.84 20.21 11.28
N PHE A 118 4.63 19.78 10.92
CA PHE A 118 4.24 19.47 9.54
C PHE A 118 2.82 19.98 9.28
N LEU A 119 2.52 20.31 8.02
CA LEU A 119 1.16 20.62 7.62
C LEU A 119 0.40 19.30 7.45
N PHE A 120 -0.81 19.25 7.98
CA PHE A 120 -1.77 18.18 7.77
C PHE A 120 -3.09 18.79 7.32
N LEU A 121 -3.57 18.41 6.14
CA LEU A 121 -4.82 18.89 5.57
C LEU A 121 -5.64 17.70 5.06
N GLU A 122 -6.87 17.56 5.57
CA GLU A 122 -7.86 16.60 5.07
C GLU A 122 -9.02 17.36 4.44
N THR A 123 -9.37 17.01 3.21
CA THR A 123 -10.52 17.59 2.48
C THR A 123 -11.30 16.49 1.75
N GLY A 124 -12.43 16.85 1.15
CA GLY A 124 -13.28 15.92 0.40
C GLY A 124 -14.47 15.38 1.18
N GLY A 125 -15.18 14.44 0.58
CA GLY A 125 -16.44 13.86 1.07
C GLY A 125 -16.56 12.37 0.74
N PRO A 126 -17.72 11.75 1.03
CA PRO A 126 -17.97 10.34 0.74
C PRO A 126 -17.54 9.95 -0.69
N GLY A 127 -16.82 8.84 -0.81
CA GLY A 127 -16.28 8.35 -2.09
C GLY A 127 -15.01 9.05 -2.60
N ARG A 128 -14.62 10.21 -2.05
CA ARG A 128 -13.39 10.91 -2.46
C ARG A 128 -12.82 11.81 -1.35
N PHE A 129 -11.93 11.24 -0.55
CA PHE A 129 -11.20 11.94 0.50
C PHE A 129 -9.76 12.22 0.07
N HIS A 130 -9.32 13.46 0.30
CA HIS A 130 -7.96 13.92 0.03
C HIS A 130 -7.22 14.12 1.36
N CYS A 131 -6.02 13.58 1.49
CA CYS A 131 -5.14 13.81 2.63
C CYS A 131 -3.78 14.32 2.15
N THR A 132 -3.37 15.50 2.63
CA THR A 132 -2.11 16.16 2.27
C THR A 132 -1.22 16.35 3.50
N LEU A 133 0.06 15.99 3.38
CA LEU A 133 1.10 16.14 4.40
C LEU A 133 2.30 16.89 3.82
N GLN A 134 2.89 17.84 4.56
CA GLN A 134 4.05 18.61 4.09
C GLN A 134 5.07 18.95 5.19
N TYR A 135 6.37 18.84 4.87
CA TYR A 135 7.53 19.22 5.69
C TYR A 135 8.70 19.73 4.81
N PRO A 136 9.47 20.80 5.14
CA PRO A 136 9.17 21.91 6.04
C PRO A 136 8.23 22.93 5.38
N ARG A 137 7.77 23.91 6.17
CA ARG A 137 6.74 24.88 5.76
C ARG A 137 7.22 25.88 4.68
N TYR A 138 8.53 26.06 4.47
CA TYR A 138 9.15 26.91 3.43
C TYR A 138 10.63 26.47 3.21
N GLY A 139 11.12 26.41 1.96
CA GLY A 139 12.53 26.10 1.62
C GLY A 139 12.75 24.87 0.71
N GLN A 140 14.01 24.65 0.27
CA GLN A 140 14.41 23.69 -0.78
C GLN A 140 14.26 22.19 -0.42
N ASP A 141 14.00 21.83 0.84
CA ASP A 141 13.89 20.44 1.33
C ASP A 141 12.43 19.98 1.55
N LYS A 142 11.50 20.38 0.68
CA LYS A 142 10.06 20.12 0.84
C LYS A 142 9.67 18.67 0.49
N THR A 143 9.39 17.85 1.50
CA THR A 143 8.57 16.64 1.41
C THR A 143 7.09 17.02 1.36
N CYS A 144 6.37 16.58 0.33
CA CYS A 144 4.93 16.83 0.19
C CYS A 144 4.26 15.59 -0.39
N VAL A 145 3.25 15.08 0.31
CA VAL A 145 2.49 13.89 -0.09
C VAL A 145 1.02 14.23 -0.13
N THR A 146 0.34 13.80 -1.19
CA THR A 146 -1.13 13.87 -1.29
C THR A 146 -1.66 12.52 -1.70
N LYS A 147 -2.65 12.01 -0.96
CA LYS A 147 -3.37 10.77 -1.29
C LYS A 147 -4.87 11.01 -1.41
N VAL A 148 -5.48 10.27 -2.32
CA VAL A 148 -6.91 10.33 -2.62
C VAL A 148 -7.48 8.93 -2.54
N GLU A 149 -8.46 8.70 -1.68
CA GLU A 149 -9.10 7.38 -1.50
C GLU A 149 -10.59 7.52 -1.20
N GLY A 150 -11.35 6.44 -1.39
CA GLY A 150 -12.79 6.38 -1.12
C GLY A 150 -13.14 6.49 0.37
N ARG A 151 -12.23 6.06 1.27
CA ARG A 151 -12.41 6.16 2.73
C ARG A 151 -11.41 7.12 3.35
N LYS A 152 -11.91 7.99 4.25
CA LYS A 152 -11.10 8.98 4.97
C LYS A 152 -9.90 8.35 5.69
N LYS A 153 -10.12 7.21 6.35
CA LYS A 153 -9.07 6.49 7.10
C LYS A 153 -7.95 6.00 6.17
N ASP A 154 -8.30 5.54 4.97
CA ASP A 154 -7.33 4.98 4.02
C ASP A 154 -6.50 6.09 3.38
N ALA A 155 -7.15 7.18 2.93
CA ALA A 155 -6.46 8.37 2.42
C ALA A 155 -5.42 8.87 3.43
N ARG A 156 -5.82 8.95 4.71
CA ARG A 156 -4.93 9.36 5.80
C ARG A 156 -3.79 8.36 6.04
N ASN A 157 -4.09 7.08 6.18
CA ASN A 157 -3.08 6.06 6.51
C ASN A 157 -2.04 5.93 5.40
N LEU A 158 -2.46 5.96 4.13
CA LEU A 158 -1.57 5.91 2.98
C LEU A 158 -0.74 7.19 2.86
N ALA A 159 -1.34 8.36 3.12
CA ALA A 159 -0.59 9.62 3.14
C ALA A 159 0.51 9.59 4.20
N PHE A 160 0.20 9.17 5.44
CA PHE A 160 1.20 9.06 6.50
C PHE A 160 2.29 8.04 6.19
N MET A 161 1.94 6.90 5.59
CA MET A 161 2.90 5.89 5.18
C MET A 161 3.91 6.46 4.18
N GLU A 162 3.45 7.01 3.06
CA GLU A 162 4.37 7.55 2.06
C GLU A 162 5.14 8.76 2.58
N PHE A 163 4.50 9.61 3.39
CA PHE A 163 5.17 10.75 4.01
C PHE A 163 6.32 10.31 4.92
N ALA A 164 6.11 9.29 5.76
CA ALA A 164 7.16 8.73 6.60
C ALA A 164 8.31 8.14 5.78
N GLN A 165 7.99 7.43 4.69
CA GLN A 165 8.99 6.85 3.79
C GLN A 165 9.83 7.92 3.09
N GLN A 166 9.22 9.02 2.62
CA GLN A 166 9.96 10.13 2.03
C GLN A 166 10.82 10.86 3.06
N LEU A 167 10.32 11.08 4.28
CA LEU A 167 11.09 11.67 5.38
C LEU A 167 12.29 10.80 5.78
N PHE A 168 12.12 9.48 5.79
CA PHE A 168 13.20 8.52 6.04
C PHE A 168 14.27 8.58 4.95
N ALA A 169 13.85 8.54 3.68
CA ALA A 169 14.76 8.66 2.53
C ALA A 169 15.56 9.97 2.57
N ALA A 170 14.92 11.06 3.02
CA ALA A 170 15.55 12.36 3.25
C ALA A 170 16.32 12.47 4.59
N ARG A 171 16.46 11.37 5.34
CA ARG A 171 17.13 11.29 6.65
C ARG A 171 16.60 12.26 7.70
N LYS A 172 15.31 12.61 7.62
CA LYS A 172 14.62 13.53 8.55
C LYS A 172 14.02 12.82 9.75
N ILE A 173 13.69 11.54 9.62
CA ILE A 173 13.27 10.65 10.71
C ILE A 173 14.04 9.32 10.62
N PRO A 174 14.31 8.63 11.75
CA PRO A 174 14.98 7.33 11.74
C PRO A 174 14.07 6.23 11.16
N ALA A 175 14.55 5.00 10.99
CA ALA A 175 13.66 3.89 10.64
C ALA A 175 12.66 3.61 11.79
N ALA A 176 11.46 3.14 11.47
CA ALA A 176 10.53 2.58 12.44
C ALA A 176 11.20 1.39 13.15
N LEU A 177 11.00 1.30 14.46
CA LEU A 177 11.41 0.13 15.23
C LEU A 177 10.68 -1.09 14.66
N ALA A 178 11.43 -1.99 14.01
CA ALA A 178 10.94 -3.30 13.66
C ALA A 178 10.64 -4.02 14.98
N ARG A 179 9.36 -4.15 15.34
CA ARG A 179 9.00 -5.09 16.40
C ARG A 179 9.22 -6.48 15.82
N HIS A 180 10.31 -7.11 16.25
CA HIS A 180 10.62 -8.51 16.00
C HIS A 180 9.52 -9.42 16.55
#